data_AF-A0A1F6KI08-F1
#
_entry.id   AF-A0A1F6KI08-F1
#
_cell.length_a   1.000
_cell.length_b   1.000
_cell.length_c   1.000
_cell.angle_alpha   90.00
_cell.angle_beta   90.00
_cell.angle_gamma   90.00
#
_symmetry.space_group_name_H-M   'P 1'
#
loop_
_entity.id
_entity.type
_entity.pdbx_description
1 polymer ?
#
loop_
_entity_poly.entity_id
_entity_poly.type
_entity_poly.pdbx_seq_one_letter_code
_entity_poly.pdbx_strand_id
1 'polypeptide(L)'
;MTQEHLNNRDIVYVLNASQFADLITPVIQEYNKEHKRGTLTPELVTKTFQTIWQERGRLAGIKFEVTPCPFTKEELADLEKKELRLGYLPTALATQESRHILGKMFPKMQSRSVQEGNGVANDGNPFGWFDYEVSVNAPHTKTTVDELMNKLGKAKRQLLSLNQYLIASQDSKLFKGQYLDEGNTRARVGSRSGSDLINAYIDPDGYLHVDWFLPRRDSYPDLGGRSSGVNRA
;
A
#
# COMPACT_ATOMS: atom_id res chain seq x y z
N MET A 1 16.42 -38.90 6.09
CA MET A 1 15.00 -39.27 6.03
C MET A 1 14.20 -38.10 6.58
N THR A 2 13.42 -37.33 5.83
CA THR A 2 13.16 -37.25 4.39
C THR A 2 12.65 -35.83 4.19
N GLN A 3 13.32 -35.11 3.31
CA GLN A 3 12.97 -33.77 2.90
C GLN A 3 12.02 -33.88 1.73
N GLU A 4 10.74 -34.07 2.01
CA GLU A 4 9.69 -34.11 0.98
C GLU A 4 8.36 -34.03 1.70
N HIS A 5 7.74 -32.84 1.66
CA HIS A 5 6.30 -32.56 1.68
C HIS A 5 6.10 -31.03 1.67
N LEU A 6 6.90 -30.30 0.87
CA LEU A 6 6.46 -28.97 0.45
C LEU A 6 5.35 -29.21 -0.55
N ASN A 7 4.12 -28.81 -0.23
CA ASN A 7 2.99 -28.96 -1.13
C ASN A 7 3.32 -28.30 -2.48
N ASN A 8 2.81 -28.85 -3.59
CA ASN A 8 3.01 -28.27 -4.93
C ASN A 8 2.65 -26.77 -4.99
N ARG A 9 1.72 -26.28 -4.16
CA ARG A 9 1.40 -24.85 -4.02
C ARG A 9 2.55 -24.04 -3.40
N ASP A 10 3.22 -24.58 -2.39
CA ASP A 10 4.34 -23.92 -1.71
C ASP A 10 5.58 -23.89 -2.61
N ILE A 11 5.83 -24.95 -3.37
CA ILE A 11 6.93 -24.99 -4.35
C ILE A 11 6.69 -23.96 -5.47
N VAL A 12 5.47 -23.92 -6.03
CA VAL A 12 5.11 -22.93 -7.06
C VAL A 12 5.17 -21.51 -6.50
N TYR A 13 4.75 -21.29 -5.24
CA TYR A 13 4.83 -19.99 -4.59
C TYR A 13 6.28 -19.53 -4.36
N VAL A 14 7.16 -20.41 -3.87
CA VAL A 14 8.58 -20.11 -3.63
C VAL A 14 9.31 -19.82 -4.94
N LEU A 15 9.06 -20.60 -6.00
CA LEU A 15 9.63 -20.37 -7.33
C LEU A 15 9.13 -19.04 -7.92
N ASN A 16 7.84 -18.74 -7.78
CA ASN A 16 7.27 -17.47 -8.24
C ASN A 16 7.82 -16.27 -7.45
N ALA A 17 8.05 -16.41 -6.14
CA ALA A 17 8.61 -15.36 -5.30
C ALA A 17 10.09 -15.07 -5.64
N SER A 18 10.89 -16.11 -5.92
CA SER A 18 12.28 -15.95 -6.38
C SER A 18 12.34 -15.23 -7.73
N GLN A 19 11.54 -15.65 -8.71
CA GLN A 19 11.49 -15.02 -10.03
C GLN A 19 10.98 -13.57 -9.97
N PHE A 20 10.00 -13.30 -9.11
CA PHE A 20 9.52 -11.95 -8.84
C PHE A 20 10.63 -11.05 -8.30
N ALA A 21 11.40 -11.55 -7.32
CA ALA A 21 12.53 -10.81 -6.77
C ALA A 21 13.60 -10.54 -7.82
N ASP A 22 13.95 -11.52 -8.67
CA ASP A 22 14.98 -11.37 -9.70
C ASP A 22 14.62 -10.30 -10.74
N LEU A 23 13.34 -10.19 -11.11
CA LEU A 23 12.86 -9.23 -12.12
C LEU A 23 12.68 -7.81 -11.57
N ILE A 24 12.26 -7.68 -10.31
CA ILE A 24 11.99 -6.37 -9.69
C ILE A 24 13.23 -5.76 -9.04
N THR A 25 14.15 -6.58 -8.50
CA THR A 25 15.33 -6.07 -7.79
C THR A 25 16.15 -5.06 -8.60
N PRO A 26 16.44 -5.27 -9.90
CA PRO A 26 17.21 -4.31 -10.68
C PRO A 26 16.52 -2.94 -10.80
N VAL A 27 15.20 -2.91 -11.04
CA VAL A 27 14.46 -1.64 -11.17
C VAL A 27 14.32 -0.92 -9.83
N ILE A 28 14.19 -1.66 -8.72
CA ILE A 28 14.17 -1.08 -7.37
C ILE A 28 15.55 -0.52 -6.99
N GLN A 29 16.64 -1.22 -7.36
CA GLN A 29 18.00 -0.73 -7.14
C GLN A 29 18.29 0.54 -7.93
N GLU A 30 17.88 0.59 -9.21
CA GLU A 30 17.96 1.79 -10.06
C GLU A 30 17.17 2.94 -9.44
N TYR A 31 15.90 2.70 -9.08
CA TYR A 31 15.04 3.68 -8.40
C TYR A 31 15.69 4.22 -7.13
N ASN A 32 16.14 3.33 -6.23
CA ASN A 32 16.71 3.73 -4.94
C ASN A 32 18.04 4.49 -5.10
N LYS A 33 18.83 4.15 -6.12
CA LYS A 33 20.08 4.85 -6.44
C LYS A 33 19.81 6.28 -6.89
N GLU A 34 18.87 6.48 -7.81
CA GLU A 34 18.53 7.82 -8.32
C GLU A 34 17.75 8.64 -7.29
N HIS A 35 16.91 8.01 -6.48
CA HIS A 35 16.29 8.65 -5.31
C HIS A 35 17.35 9.19 -4.34
N LYS A 36 18.34 8.37 -3.95
CA LYS A 36 19.43 8.83 -3.05
C LYS A 36 20.27 9.98 -3.61
N ARG A 37 20.26 10.16 -4.93
CA ARG A 37 20.98 11.23 -5.64
C ARG A 37 20.12 12.48 -5.84
N GLY A 38 18.82 12.44 -5.51
CA GLY A 38 17.88 13.51 -5.83
C GLY A 38 17.65 13.69 -7.34
N THR A 39 17.86 12.64 -8.13
CA THR A 39 17.80 12.66 -9.60
C THR A 39 16.65 11.83 -10.17
N LEU A 40 15.66 11.50 -9.34
CA LEU A 40 14.49 10.73 -9.74
C LEU A 40 13.73 11.44 -10.88
N THR A 41 13.44 10.71 -11.95
CA THR A 41 12.70 11.25 -13.11
C THR A 41 11.33 10.60 -13.26
N PRO A 42 10.34 11.29 -13.86
CA PRO A 42 9.01 10.73 -14.10
C PRO A 42 9.05 9.47 -14.97
N GLU A 43 9.99 9.39 -15.92
CA GLU A 43 10.18 8.23 -16.78
C GLU A 43 10.68 7.02 -15.98
N LEU A 44 11.64 7.22 -15.08
CA LEU A 44 12.13 6.16 -14.20
C LEU A 44 11.04 5.68 -13.24
N VAL A 45 10.26 6.60 -12.67
CA VAL A 45 9.10 6.26 -11.83
C VAL A 45 8.09 5.44 -12.63
N THR A 46 7.73 5.88 -13.84
CA THR A 46 6.81 5.16 -14.74
C THR A 46 7.30 3.74 -15.01
N LYS A 47 8.55 3.59 -15.47
CA LYS A 47 9.16 2.29 -15.77
C LYS A 47 9.17 1.37 -14.55
N THR A 48 9.49 1.92 -13.38
CA THR A 48 9.54 1.16 -12.12
C THR A 48 8.16 0.61 -11.78
N PHE A 49 7.13 1.45 -11.75
CA PHE A 49 5.78 1.02 -11.39
C PHE A 49 5.14 0.13 -12.47
N GLN A 50 5.43 0.36 -13.76
CA GLN A 50 5.04 -0.56 -14.84
C GLN A 50 5.63 -1.96 -14.61
N THR A 51 6.91 -2.06 -14.26
CA THR A 51 7.58 -3.34 -14.00
C THR A 51 6.97 -4.04 -12.77
N ILE A 52 6.78 -3.30 -11.67
CA ILE A 52 6.16 -3.85 -10.45
C ILE A 52 4.75 -4.38 -10.76
N TRP A 53 3.93 -3.60 -11.46
CA TRP A 53 2.55 -3.98 -11.77
C TRP A 53 2.43 -5.08 -12.82
N GLN A 54 3.36 -5.15 -13.77
CA GLN A 54 3.46 -6.27 -14.71
C GLN A 54 3.68 -7.58 -13.96
N GLU A 55 4.62 -7.62 -13.02
CA GLU A 55 4.91 -8.84 -12.25
C GLU A 55 3.81 -9.19 -11.25
N ARG A 56 3.23 -8.20 -10.56
CA ARG A 56 2.04 -8.41 -9.74
C ARG A 56 0.88 -8.97 -10.56
N GLY A 57 0.68 -8.42 -11.74
CA GLY A 57 -0.31 -8.88 -12.71
C GLY A 57 -0.07 -10.32 -13.16
N ARG A 58 1.18 -10.68 -13.48
CA ARG A 58 1.57 -12.05 -13.83
C ARG A 58 1.20 -13.05 -12.75
N LEU A 59 1.43 -12.72 -11.47
CA LEU A 59 1.05 -13.58 -10.33
C LEU A 59 -0.46 -13.74 -10.20
N ALA A 60 -1.24 -12.71 -10.55
CA ALA A 60 -2.70 -12.76 -10.53
C ALA A 60 -3.34 -13.33 -11.81
N GLY A 61 -2.56 -13.55 -12.88
CA GLY A 61 -3.10 -13.84 -14.21
C GLY A 61 -3.86 -12.67 -14.82
N ILE A 62 -3.54 -11.43 -14.44
CA ILE A 62 -4.23 -10.20 -14.87
C ILE A 62 -3.22 -9.22 -15.43
N LYS A 63 -3.54 -8.52 -16.52
CA LYS A 63 -2.73 -7.39 -16.99
C LYS A 63 -3.22 -6.10 -16.36
N PHE A 64 -2.34 -5.39 -15.67
CA PHE A 64 -2.61 -4.03 -15.18
C PHE A 64 -1.93 -3.00 -16.07
N GLU A 65 -2.64 -1.93 -16.37
CA GLU A 65 -2.07 -0.77 -17.05
C GLU A 65 -1.65 0.26 -16.02
N VAL A 66 -0.46 0.85 -16.22
CA VAL A 66 0.07 1.94 -15.40
C VAL A 66 0.27 3.13 -16.31
N THR A 67 -0.51 4.19 -16.05
CA THR A 67 -0.41 5.47 -16.78
C THR A 67 0.95 6.14 -16.52
N PRO A 68 1.48 6.95 -17.45
CA PRO A 68 2.71 7.70 -17.23
C PRO A 68 2.64 8.53 -15.94
N CYS A 69 3.75 8.61 -15.21
CA CYS A 69 3.86 9.41 -13.99
C CYS A 69 3.56 10.88 -14.33
N PRO A 70 2.51 11.48 -13.73
CA PRO A 70 2.05 12.82 -14.07
C PRO A 70 2.80 13.91 -13.30
N PHE A 71 3.87 13.56 -12.57
CA PHE A 71 4.64 14.49 -11.75
C PHE A 71 5.85 15.00 -12.52
N THR A 72 6.27 16.23 -12.26
CA THR A 72 7.56 16.74 -12.77
C THR A 72 8.72 16.30 -11.86
N LYS A 73 9.96 16.49 -12.31
CA LYS A 73 11.15 16.22 -11.47
C LYS A 73 11.14 17.06 -10.19
N GLU A 74 10.70 18.30 -10.29
CA GLU A 74 10.61 19.24 -9.17
C GLU A 74 9.54 18.79 -8.16
N GLU A 75 8.38 18.36 -8.64
CA GLU A 75 7.34 17.80 -7.76
C GLU A 75 7.81 16.52 -7.06
N LEU A 76 8.55 15.65 -7.75
CA LEU A 76 9.13 14.45 -7.15
C LEU A 76 10.14 14.80 -6.05
N ALA A 77 11.01 15.78 -6.29
CA ALA A 77 11.95 16.27 -5.27
C ALA A 77 11.23 16.90 -4.06
N ASP A 78 10.11 17.58 -4.29
CA ASP A 78 9.32 18.17 -3.21
C ASP A 78 8.54 17.13 -2.39
N LEU A 79 8.11 16.02 -3.00
CA LEU A 79 7.58 14.87 -2.26
C LEU A 79 8.64 14.26 -1.34
N GLU A 80 9.87 14.09 -1.84
CA GLU A 80 10.98 13.55 -1.06
C GLU A 80 11.28 14.43 0.17
N LYS A 81 11.35 15.75 0.01
CA LYS A 81 11.56 16.69 1.13
C LYS A 81 10.47 16.59 2.21
N LYS A 82 9.26 16.17 1.82
CA LYS A 82 8.11 16.00 2.72
C LYS A 82 8.01 14.59 3.29
N GLU A 83 8.99 13.73 3.02
CA GLU A 83 8.97 12.31 3.40
C GLU A 83 7.73 11.59 2.84
N LEU A 84 7.40 11.88 1.58
CA LEU A 84 6.32 11.27 0.82
C LEU A 84 6.90 10.42 -0.31
N ARG A 85 6.19 9.36 -0.68
CA ARG A 85 6.50 8.54 -1.86
C ARG A 85 5.25 8.35 -2.70
N LEU A 86 5.43 8.17 -4.00
CA LEU A 86 4.36 7.77 -4.90
C LEU A 86 4.04 6.28 -4.77
N GLY A 87 2.75 5.96 -4.85
CA GLY A 87 2.20 4.65 -5.15
C GLY A 87 1.31 4.73 -6.39
N TYR A 88 0.95 3.58 -6.93
CA TYR A 88 -0.01 3.49 -8.04
C TYR A 88 -1.04 2.41 -7.75
N LEU A 89 -2.33 2.73 -7.86
CA LEU A 89 -3.43 1.78 -7.73
C LEU A 89 -4.19 1.68 -9.07
N PRO A 90 -4.09 0.56 -9.80
CA PRO A 90 -4.86 0.35 -11.02
C PRO A 90 -6.37 0.48 -10.77
N THR A 91 -7.09 1.06 -11.73
CA THR A 91 -8.55 1.25 -11.65
C THR A 91 -9.31 -0.04 -11.39
N ALA A 92 -8.85 -1.16 -11.95
CA ALA A 92 -9.42 -2.49 -11.73
C ALA A 92 -9.37 -2.94 -10.25
N LEU A 93 -8.54 -2.31 -9.43
CA LEU A 93 -8.33 -2.62 -8.02
C LEU A 93 -8.82 -1.52 -7.07
N ALA A 94 -9.56 -0.53 -7.58
CA ALA A 94 -9.97 0.64 -6.81
C ALA A 94 -11.07 0.35 -5.78
N THR A 95 -11.84 -0.71 -5.99
CA THR A 95 -13.10 -0.95 -5.27
C THR A 95 -13.00 -2.10 -4.27
N GLN A 96 -14.01 -2.20 -3.39
CA GLN A 96 -14.13 -3.31 -2.45
C GLN A 96 -14.32 -4.65 -3.16
N GLU A 97 -15.11 -4.67 -4.24
CA GLU A 97 -15.47 -5.88 -4.98
C GLU A 97 -14.24 -6.56 -5.56
N SER A 98 -13.25 -5.79 -6.02
CA SER A 98 -12.01 -6.33 -6.58
C SER A 98 -10.87 -6.48 -5.57
N ARG A 99 -11.06 -6.11 -4.30
CA ARG A 99 -10.01 -6.20 -3.27
C ARG A 99 -9.51 -7.64 -3.05
N HIS A 100 -10.35 -8.64 -3.33
CA HIS A 100 -9.97 -10.04 -3.26
C HIS A 100 -8.82 -10.42 -4.23
N ILE A 101 -8.64 -9.65 -5.32
CA ILE A 101 -7.50 -9.80 -6.24
C ILE A 101 -6.20 -9.40 -5.53
N LEU A 102 -6.22 -8.40 -4.64
CA LEU A 102 -5.07 -8.06 -3.80
C LEU A 102 -4.71 -9.23 -2.87
N GLY A 103 -5.71 -9.90 -2.30
CA GLY A 103 -5.50 -11.12 -1.49
C GLY A 103 -4.87 -12.27 -2.29
N LYS A 104 -5.24 -12.42 -3.57
CA LYS A 104 -4.61 -13.40 -4.48
C LYS A 104 -3.16 -13.04 -4.83
N MET A 105 -2.88 -11.75 -5.06
CA MET A 105 -1.52 -11.26 -5.33
C MET A 105 -0.59 -11.35 -4.12
N PHE A 106 -1.12 -11.10 -2.92
CA PHE A 106 -0.38 -11.08 -1.67
C PHE A 106 -0.96 -12.13 -0.70
N PRO A 107 -0.74 -13.42 -0.94
CA PRO A 107 -1.44 -14.50 -0.24
C PRO A 107 -1.13 -14.57 1.25
N LYS A 108 -0.06 -13.93 1.72
CA LYS A 108 0.25 -13.81 3.14
C LYS A 108 -0.69 -12.89 3.91
N MET A 109 -1.41 -11.99 3.24
CA MET A 109 -2.34 -11.07 3.91
C MET A 109 -3.40 -11.82 4.71
N GLN A 110 -3.95 -12.93 4.17
CA GLN A 110 -4.91 -13.88 4.78
C GLN A 110 -6.14 -13.33 5.51
N SER A 111 -6.30 -12.00 5.58
CA SER A 111 -7.38 -11.31 6.25
C SER A 111 -8.72 -11.55 5.55
N ARG A 112 -9.81 -11.61 6.33
CA ARG A 112 -11.17 -11.62 5.78
C ARG A 112 -11.44 -10.40 4.90
N SER A 113 -10.79 -9.27 5.18
CA SER A 113 -10.98 -8.01 4.44
C SER A 113 -10.50 -8.08 2.99
N VAL A 114 -9.64 -9.05 2.63
CA VAL A 114 -9.16 -9.29 1.26
C VAL A 114 -9.73 -10.57 0.66
N GLN A 115 -10.87 -11.05 1.17
CA GLN A 115 -11.62 -12.17 0.58
C GLN A 115 -12.81 -11.64 -0.24
N GLU A 116 -13.33 -12.50 -1.13
CA GLU A 116 -14.56 -12.22 -1.88
C GLU A 116 -15.74 -12.03 -0.91
N GLY A 117 -16.60 -11.03 -1.17
CA GLY A 117 -17.74 -10.74 -0.30
C GLY A 117 -17.40 -10.17 1.08
N ASN A 118 -16.18 -9.66 1.28
CA ASN A 118 -15.84 -8.95 2.52
C ASN A 118 -16.79 -7.76 2.76
N GLY A 119 -17.02 -7.38 4.01
CA GLY A 119 -17.95 -6.29 4.38
C GLY A 119 -17.33 -4.91 4.53
N VAL A 120 -16.05 -4.73 4.17
CA VAL A 120 -15.33 -3.47 4.37
C VAL A 120 -15.42 -2.61 3.12
N ALA A 121 -16.17 -1.51 3.20
CA ALA A 121 -16.36 -0.55 2.11
C ALA A 121 -15.30 0.56 2.14
N ASN A 122 -14.88 1.05 0.97
CA ASN A 122 -14.03 2.25 0.92
C ASN A 122 -14.93 3.50 1.01
N ASP A 123 -14.47 4.57 1.69
CA ASP A 123 -15.19 5.86 1.73
C ASP A 123 -15.25 6.52 0.34
N GLY A 124 -14.29 6.18 -0.53
CA GLY A 124 -14.30 6.45 -1.96
C GLY A 124 -13.43 5.41 -2.68
N ASN A 125 -13.48 5.37 -4.01
CA ASN A 125 -12.70 4.41 -4.82
C ASN A 125 -11.60 5.12 -5.62
N PRO A 126 -10.60 5.74 -4.95
CA PRO A 126 -9.50 6.40 -5.63
C PRO A 126 -8.67 5.38 -6.42
N PHE A 127 -8.14 5.81 -7.57
CA PHE A 127 -7.24 5.05 -8.41
C PHE A 127 -6.23 5.97 -9.10
N GLY A 128 -5.20 5.38 -9.68
CA GLY A 128 -4.10 6.08 -10.33
C GLY A 128 -2.93 6.33 -9.38
N TRP A 129 -2.18 7.39 -9.67
CA TRP A 129 -1.04 7.83 -8.89
C TRP A 129 -1.48 8.54 -7.62
N PHE A 130 -0.90 8.15 -6.48
CA PHE A 130 -1.13 8.78 -5.20
C PHE A 130 0.17 8.90 -4.40
N ASP A 131 0.25 9.86 -3.49
CA ASP A 131 1.35 9.97 -2.53
C ASP A 131 0.96 9.34 -1.18
N TYR A 132 1.96 8.93 -0.40
CA TYR A 132 1.77 8.43 0.97
C TYR A 132 2.98 8.72 1.85
N GLU A 133 2.76 8.84 3.17
CA GLU A 133 3.83 9.05 4.14
C GLU A 133 4.73 7.82 4.26
N VAL A 134 6.04 8.02 4.19
CA VAL A 134 7.00 6.89 4.14
C VAL A 134 7.48 6.41 5.51
N SER A 135 7.08 7.08 6.60
CA SER A 135 7.41 6.65 7.97
C SER A 135 6.91 5.23 8.21
N VAL A 136 7.64 4.41 8.95
CA VAL A 136 7.15 3.06 9.31
C VAL A 136 5.98 3.19 10.27
N ASN A 137 6.06 4.06 11.28
CA ASN A 137 4.97 4.29 12.21
C ASN A 137 3.90 5.22 11.63
N ALA A 138 2.65 4.95 11.97
CA ALA A 138 1.48 5.71 11.53
C ALA A 138 1.60 7.18 11.96
N PRO A 139 1.48 8.15 11.04
CA PRO A 139 1.40 9.55 11.39
C PRO A 139 0.17 9.88 12.25
N HIS A 140 0.19 11.03 12.91
CA HIS A 140 -0.97 11.58 13.61
C HIS A 140 -1.53 10.68 14.73
N THR A 141 -0.68 9.93 15.43
CA THR A 141 -1.07 9.18 16.64
C THR A 141 -1.70 10.10 17.70
N LYS A 142 -2.43 9.51 18.67
CA LYS A 142 -3.10 10.25 19.75
C LYS A 142 -4.11 11.28 19.23
N THR A 143 -4.78 10.96 18.13
CA THR A 143 -5.89 11.76 17.61
C THR A 143 -7.18 10.94 17.63
N THR A 144 -8.29 11.59 17.94
CA THR A 144 -9.63 11.09 17.64
C THR A 144 -9.88 11.13 16.13
N VAL A 145 -10.96 10.51 15.66
CA VAL A 145 -11.32 10.55 14.23
C VAL A 145 -11.54 12.00 13.77
N ASP A 146 -12.25 12.82 14.54
CA ASP A 146 -12.58 14.18 14.12
C ASP A 146 -11.34 15.10 14.11
N GLU A 147 -10.44 14.94 15.07
CA GLU A 147 -9.14 15.65 15.06
C GLU A 147 -8.27 15.23 13.89
N LEU A 148 -8.22 13.93 13.59
CA LEU A 148 -7.48 13.39 12.44
C LEU A 148 -8.02 14.00 11.14
N MET A 149 -9.33 13.91 10.91
CA MET A 149 -9.96 14.43 9.70
C MET A 149 -9.78 15.95 9.57
N ASN A 150 -9.84 16.70 10.68
CA ASN A 150 -9.56 18.14 10.68
C ASN A 150 -8.09 18.44 10.29
N LYS A 151 -7.12 17.70 10.86
CA LYS A 151 -5.70 17.85 10.50
C LYS A 151 -5.46 17.55 9.02
N LEU A 152 -6.04 16.46 8.52
CA LEU A 152 -5.92 16.08 7.11
C LEU A 152 -6.58 17.11 6.19
N GLY A 153 -7.78 17.59 6.54
CA GLY A 153 -8.47 18.65 5.79
C GLY A 153 -7.66 19.94 5.68
N LYS A 154 -7.02 20.39 6.78
CA LYS A 154 -6.10 21.53 6.78
C LYS A 154 -4.89 21.31 5.88
N ALA A 155 -4.38 20.09 5.82
CA ALA A 155 -3.28 19.69 4.94
C ALA A 155 -3.73 19.39 3.50
N LYS A 156 -5.04 19.49 3.19
CA LYS A 156 -5.65 19.08 1.93
C LYS A 156 -5.36 17.62 1.57
N ARG A 157 -5.37 16.75 2.57
CA ARG A 157 -5.16 15.30 2.46
C ARG A 157 -6.44 14.56 2.81
N GLN A 158 -6.56 13.34 2.31
CA GLN A 158 -7.62 12.40 2.64
C GLN A 158 -7.00 11.07 3.07
N LEU A 159 -7.69 10.33 3.92
CA LEU A 159 -7.21 8.99 4.30
C LEU A 159 -7.07 8.10 3.07
N LEU A 160 -6.03 7.28 3.03
CA LEU A 160 -5.88 6.25 2.01
C LEU A 160 -7.07 5.28 2.09
N SER A 161 -7.65 4.85 0.97
CA SER A 161 -8.54 3.68 1.01
C SER A 161 -7.78 2.45 1.50
N LEU A 162 -8.46 1.41 1.98
CA LEU A 162 -7.79 0.17 2.37
C LEU A 162 -6.97 -0.38 1.18
N ASN A 163 -7.49 -0.30 -0.04
CA ASN A 163 -6.79 -0.76 -1.23
C ASN A 163 -5.48 0.02 -1.47
N GLN A 164 -5.51 1.36 -1.36
CA GLN A 164 -4.30 2.18 -1.44
C GLN A 164 -3.31 1.86 -0.32
N TYR A 165 -3.79 1.71 0.92
CA TYR A 165 -2.98 1.34 2.07
C TYR A 165 -2.25 0.02 1.86
N LEU A 166 -2.95 -1.00 1.36
CA LEU A 166 -2.36 -2.31 1.10
C LEU A 166 -1.23 -2.21 0.06
N ILE A 167 -1.46 -1.50 -1.05
CA ILE A 167 -0.42 -1.30 -2.06
C ILE A 167 0.75 -0.48 -1.51
N ALA A 168 0.49 0.63 -0.82
CA ALA A 168 1.52 1.47 -0.22
C ALA A 168 2.38 0.69 0.79
N SER A 169 1.77 -0.23 1.53
CA SER A 169 2.45 -1.12 2.47
C SER A 169 3.33 -2.15 1.75
N GLN A 170 2.83 -2.79 0.70
CA GLN A 170 3.62 -3.72 -0.12
C GLN A 170 4.78 -2.99 -0.81
N ASP A 171 4.54 -1.78 -1.33
CA ASP A 171 5.59 -0.93 -1.91
C ASP A 171 6.61 -0.53 -0.83
N SER A 172 6.17 -0.15 0.38
CA SER A 172 7.08 0.11 1.50
C SER A 172 7.99 -1.09 1.77
N LYS A 173 7.44 -2.31 1.78
CA LYS A 173 8.23 -3.52 1.97
C LYS A 173 9.28 -3.70 0.86
N LEU A 174 8.89 -3.50 -0.40
CA LEU A 174 9.81 -3.63 -1.54
C LEU A 174 10.94 -2.60 -1.50
N PHE A 175 10.63 -1.33 -1.20
CA PHE A 175 11.60 -0.25 -1.27
C PHE A 175 12.42 -0.06 0.01
N LYS A 176 11.87 -0.40 1.19
CA LYS A 176 12.49 -0.14 2.51
C LYS A 176 12.72 -1.39 3.36
N GLY A 177 12.20 -2.54 2.96
CA GLY A 177 12.31 -3.78 3.74
C GLY A 177 11.30 -3.91 4.89
N GLN A 178 10.38 -2.95 5.07
CA GLN A 178 9.35 -2.98 6.11
C GLN A 178 7.98 -2.53 5.59
N TYR A 179 6.91 -3.20 6.03
CA TYR A 179 5.55 -2.74 5.77
C TYR A 179 5.27 -1.42 6.47
N LEU A 180 4.25 -0.68 6.02
CA LEU A 180 3.74 0.43 6.80
C LEU A 180 3.08 -0.13 8.06
N ASP A 181 3.34 0.54 9.18
CA ASP A 181 2.78 0.24 10.49
C ASP A 181 3.17 -1.15 11.03
N GLU A 182 4.28 -1.71 10.52
CA GLU A 182 4.83 -3.00 10.95
C GLU A 182 5.24 -2.97 12.45
N GLY A 183 4.47 -3.67 13.29
CA GLY A 183 4.83 -4.02 14.67
C GLY A 183 4.64 -2.96 15.77
N ASN A 184 4.40 -1.69 15.44
CA ASN A 184 4.40 -0.60 16.44
C ASN A 184 3.16 0.28 16.47
N THR A 185 2.43 0.37 15.36
CA THR A 185 1.26 1.24 15.22
C THR A 185 0.22 0.58 14.35
N ARG A 186 -0.98 1.14 14.35
CA ARG A 186 -2.04 0.83 13.40
C ARG A 186 -2.63 2.12 12.85
N ALA A 187 -2.98 2.09 11.57
CA ALA A 187 -3.42 3.26 10.85
C ALA A 187 -4.92 3.21 10.57
N ARG A 188 -5.62 4.28 10.92
CA ARG A 188 -6.93 4.56 10.35
C ARG A 188 -6.79 4.79 8.85
N VAL A 189 -7.69 4.18 8.08
CA VAL A 189 -7.77 4.29 6.62
C VAL A 189 -9.18 4.68 6.24
N GLY A 190 -9.36 5.29 5.06
CA GLY A 190 -10.63 5.76 4.49
C GLY A 190 -11.50 4.61 4.02
N SER A 191 -11.83 3.71 4.93
CA SER A 191 -12.66 2.53 4.71
C SER A 191 -13.41 2.18 5.99
N ARG A 192 -14.57 1.52 5.86
CA ARG A 192 -15.51 1.29 6.94
C ARG A 192 -16.05 -0.14 6.97
N SER A 193 -16.40 -0.58 8.17
CA SER A 193 -17.29 -1.72 8.38
C SER A 193 -18.56 -1.17 9.03
N GLY A 194 -19.68 -1.18 8.29
CA GLY A 194 -20.87 -0.44 8.70
C GLY A 194 -20.59 1.07 8.78
N SER A 195 -20.85 1.69 9.93
CA SER A 195 -20.57 3.12 10.17
C SER A 195 -19.14 3.41 10.61
N ASP A 196 -18.41 2.39 11.07
CA ASP A 196 -17.17 2.57 11.81
C ASP A 196 -15.96 2.56 10.88
N LEU A 197 -15.08 3.54 11.08
CA LEU A 197 -13.82 3.64 10.35
C LEU A 197 -12.91 2.50 10.80
N ILE A 198 -12.34 1.77 9.85
CA ILE A 198 -11.42 0.70 10.17
C ILE A 198 -10.03 1.25 10.48
N ASN A 199 -9.22 0.42 11.14
CA ASN A 199 -7.78 0.59 11.23
C ASN A 199 -7.09 -0.68 10.76
N ALA A 200 -5.88 -0.53 10.24
CA ALA A 200 -5.12 -1.62 9.67
C ALA A 200 -3.62 -1.53 10.02
N TYR A 201 -2.98 -2.70 10.06
CA TYR A 201 -1.53 -2.86 10.10
C TYR A 201 -1.15 -4.19 9.46
N ILE A 202 0.12 -4.36 9.11
CA ILE A 202 0.65 -5.61 8.53
C ILE A 202 1.78 -6.13 9.41
N ASP A 203 1.71 -7.41 9.77
CA ASP A 203 2.75 -8.08 10.54
C ASP A 203 4.02 -8.29 9.70
N PRO A 204 5.20 -8.49 10.33
CA PRO A 204 6.44 -8.74 9.61
C PRO A 204 6.37 -9.94 8.65
N ASP A 205 5.52 -10.92 8.93
CA ASP A 205 5.30 -12.09 8.09
C ASP A 205 4.40 -11.80 6.88
N GLY A 206 3.71 -10.65 6.84
CA GLY A 206 2.82 -10.20 5.78
C GLY A 206 1.33 -10.37 6.07
N TYR A 207 0.94 -10.86 7.26
CA TYR A 207 -0.47 -10.96 7.66
C TYR A 207 -1.10 -9.57 7.84
N LEU A 208 -2.29 -9.39 7.28
CA LEU A 208 -3.04 -8.14 7.35
C LEU A 208 -4.06 -8.17 8.49
N HIS A 209 -3.93 -7.22 9.42
CA HIS A 209 -4.92 -6.96 10.45
C HIS A 209 -5.85 -5.83 10.03
N VAL A 210 -7.15 -6.02 10.24
CA VAL A 210 -8.18 -5.00 10.00
C VAL A 210 -9.19 -5.05 11.13
N ASP A 211 -9.24 -3.99 11.92
CA ASP A 211 -10.12 -3.84 13.08
C ASP A 211 -11.13 -2.71 12.85
N TRP A 212 -12.35 -2.85 13.37
CA TRP A 212 -13.44 -1.86 13.16
C TRP A 212 -14.20 -1.48 14.44
N PHE A 213 -13.81 -2.01 15.59
CA PHE A 213 -14.51 -1.81 16.87
C PHE A 213 -13.91 -0.66 17.71
N LEU A 214 -13.26 0.31 17.05
CA LEU A 214 -12.70 1.49 17.72
C LEU A 214 -13.67 2.67 17.65
N PRO A 215 -14.27 3.10 18.77
CA PRO A 215 -15.05 4.32 18.84
C PRO A 215 -14.35 5.54 18.22
N ARG A 216 -15.14 6.45 17.62
CA ARG A 216 -14.65 7.71 17.04
C ARG A 216 -13.80 8.56 18.00
N ARG A 217 -14.10 8.48 19.30
CA ARG A 217 -13.45 9.23 20.38
C ARG A 217 -12.13 8.61 20.87
N ASP A 218 -11.77 7.43 20.38
CA ASP A 218 -10.57 6.76 20.84
C ASP A 218 -9.31 7.46 20.30
N SER A 219 -8.31 7.63 21.15
CA SER A 219 -7.03 8.23 20.80
C SER A 219 -5.91 7.51 21.56
N TYR A 220 -5.22 6.59 20.87
CA TYR A 220 -4.15 5.80 21.47
C TYR A 220 -2.77 6.23 20.96
N PRO A 221 -1.70 5.99 21.74
CA PRO A 221 -0.32 6.26 21.31
C PRO A 221 0.10 5.50 20.05
N ASP A 222 -0.50 4.35 19.77
CA ASP A 222 -0.22 3.46 18.64
C ASP A 222 -1.22 3.63 17.48
N LEU A 223 -2.25 4.48 17.63
CA LEU A 223 -3.32 4.63 16.64
C LEU A 223 -3.23 5.96 15.91
N GLY A 224 -2.79 5.90 14.65
CA GLY A 224 -2.63 7.06 13.76
C GLY A 224 -3.53 7.00 12.52
N GLY A 225 -3.11 7.65 11.45
CA GLY A 225 -3.79 7.62 10.15
C GLY A 225 -2.82 7.78 8.99
N ARG A 226 -3.11 7.10 7.88
CA ARG A 226 -2.35 7.19 6.62
C ARG A 226 -3.14 7.95 5.58
N SER A 227 -2.49 8.85 4.86
CA SER A 227 -3.19 9.76 3.98
C SER A 227 -2.47 10.02 2.67
N SER A 228 -3.22 10.56 1.72
CA SER A 228 -2.77 11.01 0.41
C SER A 228 -3.23 12.45 0.21
N GLY A 229 -2.36 13.30 -0.32
CA GLY A 229 -2.67 14.67 -0.74
C GLY A 229 -2.90 14.79 -2.24
N VAL A 230 -2.63 13.74 -3.01
CA VAL A 230 -2.71 13.74 -4.47
C VAL A 230 -3.34 12.44 -4.95
N ASN A 231 -4.28 12.56 -5.88
CA ASN A 231 -4.81 11.43 -6.63
C ASN A 231 -4.95 11.84 -8.10
N ARG A 232 -4.08 11.34 -8.98
CA ARG A 232 -4.02 11.66 -10.40
C ARG A 232 -4.21 10.37 -11.21
N ALA A 233 -5.28 10.30 -12.00
CA ALA A 233 -5.54 9.18 -12.92
C ALA A 233 -4.52 9.16 -14.07
#